data_AF-A0A5S3NAG4-F1
#
_entry.id   AF-A0A5S3NAG4-F1
#
_cell.length_a   1.000
_cell.length_b   1.000
_cell.length_c   1.000
_cell.angle_alpha   90.00
_cell.angle_beta   90.00
_cell.angle_gamma   90.00
#
_symmetry.space_group_name_H-M   'P 1'
#
loop_
_entity.id
_entity.type
_entity.pdbx_description
1 polymer ?
#
loop_
_entity_poly.entity_id
_entity_poly.type
_entity_poly.pdbx_seq_one_letter_code
_entity_poly.pdbx_strand_id
1 'polypeptide(L)'
;MSLIENELSKIDFIVTQFDSDRNVDYKSNMENITNKIKVIIDKFAKSYRLVSSNSVRDIKHYTFISRIKESESLREKFVRNNLHIPFNEFIDSEFDTEDPDLIQNVKKTLLKIDDLIGIKILTDLDTDCAKMFELIKSSEFEKAAKAQDIVLNKEDILKQPVSMKNGLKIYKIKGTFDKFNFELQIKSKIISAWGDMEHSIFYKDYAISPVRDTAQTSMNHVGKLLYQIDDFVESIRSANKDYTKNANALHFLQWIETNYSHKIKALLNNISYGFNSISELLYAVYNHLKISDEVAKNELKFNHFHLTIANDGISKQYLNSRNEIFEFKILESIVQSWLLKEQNINQDNLLENTNIFINTLIDSTSEFLIVTNTGYDFDEMKELVTNYYEIGLSFECSAKFILNLKKLNNFLELTYILNDLSEGLLESNKLALIKNCVFIQNYDGDINKYVDTNPLNVDKNNLKLIVIQMIDELKKNSKKEKKFDQLMKSLQKINDSIN
;
A
#
# COMPACT_ATOMS: atom_id res chain seq x y z
N MET A 1 -35.51 -42.06 -18.66
CA MET A 1 -34.29 -41.35 -18.26
C MET A 1 -34.15 -41.39 -16.76
N SER A 2 -32.94 -41.57 -16.25
CA SER A 2 -32.67 -41.32 -14.82
C SER A 2 -32.92 -39.84 -14.49
N LEU A 3 -33.20 -39.51 -13.21
CA LEU A 3 -33.41 -38.13 -12.77
C LEU A 3 -32.25 -37.20 -13.18
N ILE A 4 -31.02 -37.71 -13.15
CA ILE A 4 -29.80 -36.98 -13.52
C ILE A 4 -29.73 -36.73 -15.03
N GLU A 5 -30.09 -37.72 -15.87
CA GLU A 5 -30.13 -37.53 -17.32
C GLU A 5 -31.12 -36.44 -17.74
N ASN A 6 -32.26 -36.36 -17.05
CA ASN A 6 -33.24 -35.31 -17.27
C ASN A 6 -32.71 -33.93 -16.86
N GLU A 7 -32.04 -33.80 -15.71
CA GLU A 7 -31.43 -32.51 -15.34
C GLU A 7 -30.35 -32.06 -16.32
N LEU A 8 -29.54 -33.00 -16.82
CA LEU A 8 -28.50 -32.70 -17.80
C LEU A 8 -29.11 -32.27 -19.15
N SER A 9 -30.18 -32.91 -19.62
CA SER A 9 -30.84 -32.52 -20.87
C SER A 9 -31.43 -31.10 -20.80
N LYS A 10 -32.00 -30.71 -19.64
CA LYS A 10 -32.45 -29.32 -19.40
C LYS A 10 -31.31 -28.32 -19.48
N ILE A 11 -30.18 -28.62 -18.83
CA ILE A 11 -28.99 -27.76 -18.86
C ILE A 11 -28.47 -27.64 -20.29
N ASP A 12 -28.39 -28.74 -21.02
CA ASP A 12 -27.91 -28.76 -22.40
C ASP A 12 -28.81 -27.94 -23.34
N PHE A 13 -30.13 -27.99 -23.14
CA PHE A 13 -31.08 -27.14 -23.86
C PHE A 13 -30.86 -25.64 -23.56
N ILE A 14 -30.76 -25.26 -22.29
CA ILE A 14 -30.52 -23.86 -21.88
C ILE A 14 -29.21 -23.34 -22.47
N VAL A 15 -28.14 -24.14 -22.43
CA VAL A 15 -26.83 -23.78 -22.98
C VAL A 15 -26.89 -23.65 -24.50
N THR A 16 -27.67 -24.49 -25.19
CA THR A 16 -27.86 -24.39 -26.65
C THR A 16 -28.55 -23.09 -27.04
N GLN A 17 -29.59 -22.67 -26.30
CA GLN A 17 -30.26 -21.39 -26.53
C GLN A 17 -29.35 -20.18 -26.25
N PHE A 18 -28.44 -20.30 -25.28
CA PHE A 18 -27.41 -19.28 -25.07
C PHE A 18 -26.42 -19.23 -26.24
N ASP A 19 -25.94 -20.39 -26.70
CA ASP A 19 -24.91 -20.48 -27.75
C ASP A 19 -25.41 -19.92 -29.09
N SER A 20 -26.70 -20.11 -29.42
CA SER A 20 -27.31 -19.53 -30.63
C SER A 20 -27.25 -18.01 -30.65
N ASP A 21 -27.44 -17.36 -29.49
CA ASP A 21 -27.49 -15.90 -29.37
C ASP A 21 -26.12 -15.31 -29.01
N ARG A 22 -25.15 -16.17 -28.67
CA ARG A 22 -23.83 -15.79 -28.14
C ARG A 22 -23.06 -14.87 -29.07
N ASN A 23 -22.93 -15.27 -30.35
CA ASN A 23 -22.12 -14.55 -31.33
C ASN A 23 -22.84 -13.39 -32.01
N VAL A 24 -24.14 -13.22 -31.76
CA VAL A 24 -24.97 -12.17 -32.36
C VAL A 24 -25.34 -11.15 -31.29
N ASP A 25 -26.29 -11.47 -30.42
CA ASP A 25 -26.88 -10.53 -29.47
C ASP A 25 -25.93 -10.21 -28.33
N TYR A 26 -25.38 -11.23 -27.66
CA TYR A 26 -24.46 -11.03 -26.54
C TYR A 26 -23.17 -10.34 -26.97
N LYS A 27 -22.65 -10.67 -28.15
CA LYS A 27 -21.43 -10.06 -28.68
C LYS A 27 -21.61 -8.59 -29.04
N SER A 28 -22.67 -8.27 -29.78
CA SER A 28 -23.00 -6.90 -30.13
C SER A 28 -23.20 -6.04 -28.87
N ASN A 29 -23.96 -6.53 -27.89
CA ASN A 29 -24.19 -5.81 -26.63
C ASN A 29 -22.91 -5.68 -25.80
N MET A 30 -22.08 -6.71 -25.70
CA MET A 30 -20.78 -6.63 -25.02
C MET A 30 -19.90 -5.52 -25.62
N GLU A 31 -19.81 -5.45 -26.96
CA GLU A 31 -19.03 -4.43 -27.66
C GLU A 31 -19.59 -3.02 -27.40
N ASN A 32 -20.92 -2.86 -27.46
CA ASN A 32 -21.61 -1.60 -27.17
C ASN A 32 -21.36 -1.12 -25.73
N ILE A 33 -21.54 -2.00 -24.74
CA ILE A 33 -21.29 -1.67 -23.32
C ILE A 33 -19.83 -1.27 -23.13
N THR A 34 -18.89 -2.07 -23.68
CA THR A 34 -17.46 -1.81 -23.56
C THR A 34 -17.08 -0.46 -24.15
N ASN A 35 -17.58 -0.13 -25.34
CA ASN A 35 -17.31 1.13 -26.02
C ASN A 35 -17.89 2.33 -25.26
N LYS A 36 -19.14 2.23 -24.78
CA LYS A 36 -19.78 3.29 -23.97
C LYS A 36 -19.00 3.56 -22.67
N ILE A 37 -18.67 2.50 -21.92
CA ILE A 37 -17.88 2.62 -20.68
C ILE A 37 -16.50 3.24 -20.99
N LYS A 38 -15.83 2.78 -22.05
CA LYS A 38 -14.52 3.31 -22.46
C LYS A 38 -14.58 4.80 -22.76
N VAL A 39 -15.57 5.27 -23.52
CA VAL A 39 -15.74 6.69 -23.84
C VAL A 39 -15.95 7.52 -22.57
N ILE A 40 -16.77 7.04 -21.64
CA ILE A 40 -17.02 7.73 -20.37
C ILE A 40 -15.74 7.78 -19.53
N ILE A 41 -15.02 6.67 -19.39
CA ILE A 41 -13.77 6.61 -18.63
C ILE A 41 -12.72 7.53 -19.25
N ASP A 42 -12.52 7.45 -20.56
CA ASP A 42 -11.55 8.28 -21.29
C ASP A 42 -11.79 9.78 -21.08
N LYS A 43 -13.05 10.20 -20.97
CA LYS A 43 -13.43 11.60 -20.69
C LYS A 43 -12.93 12.10 -19.32
N PHE A 44 -12.95 11.24 -18.30
CA PHE A 44 -12.64 11.62 -16.91
C PHE A 44 -11.28 11.13 -16.42
N ALA A 45 -10.62 10.22 -17.15
CA ALA A 45 -9.41 9.52 -16.71
C ALA A 45 -8.27 10.45 -16.29
N LYS A 46 -8.10 11.61 -16.95
CA LYS A 46 -7.06 12.58 -16.60
C LYS A 46 -7.24 13.16 -15.20
N SER A 47 -8.48 13.49 -14.81
CA SER A 47 -8.81 14.03 -13.47
C SER A 47 -8.49 13.05 -12.34
N TYR A 48 -8.54 11.76 -12.63
CA TYR A 48 -8.24 10.67 -11.68
C TYR A 48 -6.81 10.15 -11.79
N ARG A 49 -5.92 10.85 -12.53
CA ARG A 49 -4.50 10.48 -12.72
C ARG A 49 -4.31 9.09 -13.36
N LEU A 50 -5.26 8.68 -14.21
CA LEU A 50 -5.21 7.44 -14.98
C LEU A 50 -4.58 7.61 -16.36
N VAL A 51 -4.19 8.85 -16.69
CA VAL A 51 -3.45 9.22 -17.90
C VAL A 51 -2.24 10.06 -17.48
N SER A 52 -1.06 9.71 -17.98
CA SER A 52 0.14 10.56 -17.90
C SER A 52 0.41 11.18 -19.27
N SER A 53 0.88 12.42 -19.29
CA SER A 53 1.34 13.07 -20.52
C SER A 53 2.87 12.99 -20.55
N ASN A 54 3.43 12.53 -21.68
CA ASN A 54 4.85 12.70 -21.97
C ASN A 54 5.01 13.66 -23.16
N SER A 55 6.24 14.01 -23.51
CA SER A 55 6.58 14.95 -24.59
C SER A 55 6.09 14.54 -25.99
N VAL A 56 5.55 13.32 -26.14
CA VAL A 56 5.21 12.68 -27.42
C VAL A 56 3.74 12.22 -27.48
N ARG A 57 3.15 11.76 -26.37
CA ARG A 57 1.78 11.23 -26.30
C ARG A 57 1.25 11.12 -24.88
N ASP A 58 -0.08 11.11 -24.77
CA ASP A 58 -0.79 10.67 -23.58
C ASP A 58 -0.70 9.14 -23.43
N ILE A 59 -0.23 8.68 -22.27
CA ILE A 59 -0.14 7.26 -21.89
C ILE A 59 -1.29 6.95 -20.92
N LYS A 60 -2.20 6.07 -21.35
CA LYS A 60 -3.27 5.54 -20.51
C LYS A 60 -2.74 4.40 -19.65
N HIS A 61 -3.01 4.45 -18.35
CA HIS A 61 -2.63 3.40 -17.39
C HIS A 61 -3.66 2.29 -17.26
N TYR A 62 -4.50 2.10 -18.29
CA TYR A 62 -5.55 1.11 -18.29
C TYR A 62 -5.88 0.65 -19.72
N THR A 63 -6.44 -0.54 -19.81
CA THR A 63 -6.93 -1.17 -21.03
C THR A 63 -8.21 -1.95 -20.73
N PHE A 64 -9.03 -2.20 -21.74
CA PHE A 64 -10.27 -2.97 -21.59
C PHE A 64 -10.10 -4.35 -22.23
N ILE A 65 -10.57 -5.38 -21.53
CA ILE A 65 -10.76 -6.71 -22.07
C ILE A 65 -12.22 -7.10 -21.81
N SER A 66 -12.95 -7.47 -22.84
CA SER A 66 -14.30 -8.00 -22.71
C SER A 66 -14.35 -9.44 -23.19
N ARG A 67 -15.24 -10.23 -22.60
CA ARG A 67 -15.49 -11.61 -22.99
C ARG A 67 -16.95 -11.98 -22.82
N ILE A 68 -17.40 -12.91 -23.65
CA ILE A 68 -18.65 -13.63 -23.45
C ILE A 68 -18.29 -15.01 -22.90
N LYS A 69 -19.01 -15.45 -21.88
CA LYS A 69 -18.77 -16.76 -21.27
C LYS A 69 -18.84 -17.88 -22.33
N GLU A 70 -17.94 -18.85 -22.23
CA GLU A 70 -17.96 -20.03 -23.10
C GLU A 70 -19.05 -21.00 -22.64
N SER A 71 -19.69 -21.68 -23.60
CA SER A 71 -20.84 -22.58 -23.37
C SER A 71 -20.48 -23.74 -22.44
N GLU A 72 -19.27 -24.29 -22.55
CA GLU A 72 -18.74 -25.31 -21.62
C GLU A 72 -18.61 -24.77 -20.18
N SER A 73 -18.08 -23.55 -20.03
CA SER A 73 -17.96 -22.90 -18.71
C SER A 73 -19.31 -22.51 -18.12
N LEU A 74 -20.30 -22.25 -18.96
CA LEU A 74 -21.68 -22.01 -18.53
C LEU A 74 -22.28 -23.32 -18.01
N ARG A 75 -22.18 -24.41 -18.80
CA ARG A 75 -22.64 -25.76 -18.42
C ARG A 75 -22.09 -26.20 -17.06
N GLU A 76 -20.78 -26.08 -16.86
CA GLU A 76 -20.13 -26.40 -15.57
C GLU A 76 -20.74 -25.60 -14.40
N LYS A 77 -21.01 -24.31 -14.63
CA LYS A 77 -21.59 -23.43 -13.61
C LYS A 77 -23.03 -23.82 -13.26
N PHE A 78 -23.82 -24.24 -14.25
CA PHE A 78 -25.19 -24.72 -14.05
C PHE A 78 -25.24 -25.97 -13.18
N VAL A 79 -24.31 -26.90 -13.39
CA VAL A 79 -24.16 -28.12 -12.59
C VAL A 79 -23.66 -27.81 -11.18
N ARG A 80 -22.62 -26.98 -11.03
CA ARG A 80 -21.99 -26.75 -9.72
C ARG A 80 -22.80 -25.89 -8.76
N ASN A 81 -23.50 -24.88 -9.30
CA ASN A 81 -24.17 -23.86 -8.49
C ASN A 81 -25.71 -23.99 -8.56
N ASN A 82 -26.25 -25.07 -9.15
CA ASN A 82 -27.68 -25.29 -9.34
C ASN A 82 -28.41 -24.10 -10.00
N LEU A 83 -27.76 -23.44 -10.98
CA LEU A 83 -28.34 -22.26 -11.64
C LEU A 83 -29.50 -22.59 -12.59
N HIS A 84 -29.80 -23.87 -12.80
CA HIS A 84 -30.96 -24.32 -13.57
C HIS A 84 -32.28 -24.18 -12.79
N ILE A 85 -32.24 -24.00 -11.46
CA ILE A 85 -33.45 -23.94 -10.62
C ILE A 85 -34.49 -22.92 -11.13
N PRO A 86 -34.13 -21.67 -11.49
CA PRO A 86 -35.10 -20.70 -12.02
C PRO A 86 -35.76 -21.13 -13.34
N PHE A 87 -35.17 -22.07 -14.07
CA PHE A 87 -35.69 -22.57 -15.34
C PHE A 87 -36.69 -23.72 -15.14
N ASN A 88 -36.68 -24.38 -13.97
CA ASN A 88 -37.63 -25.44 -13.63
C ASN A 88 -39.08 -24.93 -13.52
N GLU A 89 -39.29 -23.61 -13.43
CA GLU A 89 -40.64 -23.00 -13.44
C GLU A 89 -41.39 -23.23 -14.76
N PHE A 90 -40.65 -23.43 -15.86
CA PHE A 90 -41.22 -23.55 -17.20
C PHE A 90 -40.59 -24.68 -18.05
N ILE A 91 -39.53 -25.34 -17.57
CA ILE A 91 -38.98 -26.56 -18.17
C ILE A 91 -39.36 -27.76 -17.31
N ASP A 92 -40.37 -28.53 -17.72
CA ASP A 92 -40.78 -29.76 -17.07
C ASP A 92 -39.93 -30.97 -17.53
N SER A 93 -40.35 -32.20 -17.23
CA SER A 93 -39.62 -33.42 -17.62
C SER A 93 -39.83 -33.85 -19.07
N GLU A 94 -40.82 -33.32 -19.76
CA GLU A 94 -41.23 -33.68 -21.13
C GLU A 94 -41.38 -32.41 -21.98
N PHE A 95 -40.37 -31.53 -21.90
CA PHE A 95 -40.40 -30.25 -22.57
C PHE A 95 -40.11 -30.38 -24.08
N ASP A 96 -40.87 -29.64 -24.89
CA ASP A 96 -40.64 -29.54 -26.33
C ASP A 96 -39.53 -28.52 -26.61
N THR A 97 -38.41 -28.98 -27.18
CA THR A 97 -37.28 -28.12 -27.52
C THR A 97 -37.57 -27.12 -28.63
N GLU A 98 -38.65 -27.31 -29.38
CA GLU A 98 -39.06 -26.43 -30.48
C GLU A 98 -40.15 -25.41 -30.08
N ASP A 99 -40.68 -25.48 -28.85
CA ASP A 99 -41.70 -24.55 -28.36
C ASP A 99 -41.17 -23.09 -28.31
N PRO A 100 -41.73 -22.16 -29.12
CA PRO A 100 -41.31 -20.78 -29.15
C PRO A 100 -41.47 -20.04 -27.81
N ASP A 101 -42.52 -20.34 -27.03
CA ASP A 101 -42.76 -19.68 -25.75
C ASP A 101 -41.73 -20.12 -24.70
N LEU A 102 -41.41 -21.41 -24.69
CA LEU A 102 -40.34 -21.96 -23.85
C LEU A 102 -38.99 -21.33 -24.18
N ILE A 103 -38.60 -21.31 -25.47
CA ILE A 103 -37.35 -20.70 -25.93
C ILE A 103 -37.29 -19.23 -25.47
N GLN A 104 -38.38 -18.49 -25.63
CA GLN A 104 -38.45 -17.09 -25.25
C GLN A 104 -38.31 -16.87 -23.73
N ASN A 105 -38.86 -17.77 -22.91
CA ASN A 105 -38.74 -17.74 -21.44
C ASN A 105 -37.32 -18.10 -20.97
N VAL A 106 -36.68 -19.09 -21.60
CA VAL A 106 -35.26 -19.43 -21.38
C VAL A 106 -34.39 -18.21 -21.67
N LYS A 107 -34.54 -17.59 -22.85
CA LYS A 107 -33.77 -16.41 -23.25
C LYS A 107 -33.96 -15.25 -22.27
N LYS A 108 -35.20 -14.94 -21.87
CA LYS A 108 -35.48 -13.90 -20.86
C LYS A 108 -34.82 -14.17 -19.52
N THR A 109 -34.73 -15.44 -19.12
CA THR A 109 -34.11 -15.83 -17.84
C THR A 109 -32.59 -15.79 -17.92
N LEU A 110 -31.99 -16.17 -19.06
CA LEU A 110 -30.57 -16.03 -19.33
C LEU A 110 -30.08 -14.58 -19.23
N LEU A 111 -30.88 -13.61 -19.69
CA LEU A 111 -30.54 -12.17 -19.60
C LEU A 111 -30.29 -11.69 -18.15
N LYS A 112 -30.86 -12.36 -17.15
CA LYS A 112 -30.71 -12.02 -15.73
C LYS A 112 -29.40 -12.54 -15.11
N ILE A 113 -28.61 -13.33 -15.83
CA ILE A 113 -27.37 -13.91 -15.32
C ILE A 113 -26.22 -12.90 -15.51
N ASP A 114 -25.66 -12.43 -14.39
CA ASP A 114 -24.74 -11.28 -14.39
C ASP A 114 -23.39 -11.50 -15.07
N ASP A 115 -22.88 -12.74 -15.13
CA ASP A 115 -21.52 -13.04 -15.60
C ASP A 115 -21.46 -13.67 -17.00
N LEU A 116 -22.54 -13.58 -17.78
CA LEU A 116 -22.53 -13.98 -19.20
C LEU A 116 -21.70 -13.01 -20.03
N ILE A 117 -21.86 -11.70 -19.78
CA ILE A 117 -21.03 -10.63 -20.33
C ILE A 117 -20.05 -10.19 -19.24
N GLY A 118 -18.75 -10.39 -19.47
CA GLY A 118 -17.70 -9.96 -18.57
C GLY A 118 -16.86 -8.85 -19.16
N ILE A 119 -16.73 -7.73 -18.45
CA ILE A 119 -15.87 -6.60 -18.82
C ILE A 119 -14.80 -6.45 -17.75
N LYS A 120 -13.54 -6.53 -18.14
CA LYS A 120 -12.37 -6.32 -17.28
C LYS A 120 -11.69 -5.00 -17.68
N ILE A 121 -11.50 -4.13 -16.71
CA ILE A 121 -10.61 -2.98 -16.81
C ILE A 121 -9.27 -3.41 -16.21
N LEU A 122 -8.27 -3.56 -17.07
CA LEU A 122 -6.90 -3.89 -16.67
C LEU A 122 -6.10 -2.61 -16.49
N THR A 123 -5.78 -2.27 -15.25
CA THR A 123 -4.89 -1.16 -14.93
C THR A 123 -3.42 -1.61 -14.92
N ASP A 124 -2.49 -0.68 -15.06
CA ASP A 124 -1.06 -1.01 -14.99
C ASP A 124 -0.67 -1.57 -13.62
N LEU A 125 -1.11 -0.90 -12.54
CA LEU A 125 -0.81 -1.23 -11.14
C LEU A 125 -2.06 -1.28 -10.27
N ASP A 126 -1.93 -1.85 -9.07
CA ASP A 126 -3.04 -2.00 -8.11
C ASP A 126 -3.56 -0.66 -7.62
N THR A 127 -2.68 0.34 -7.42
CA THR A 127 -3.13 1.67 -6.97
C THR A 127 -3.93 2.43 -8.02
N ASP A 128 -3.83 2.05 -9.29
CA ASP A 128 -4.72 2.57 -10.32
C ASP A 128 -6.08 1.88 -10.31
N CYS A 129 -6.20 0.64 -9.80
CA CYS A 129 -7.49 0.01 -9.56
C CYS A 129 -8.33 0.87 -8.63
N ALA A 130 -7.72 1.34 -7.53
CA ALA A 130 -8.36 2.22 -6.57
C ALA A 130 -8.81 3.54 -7.23
N LYS A 131 -7.94 4.18 -8.02
CA LYS A 131 -8.28 5.42 -8.75
C LYS A 131 -9.39 5.21 -9.78
N MET A 132 -9.35 4.09 -10.50
CA MET A 132 -10.38 3.70 -11.47
C MET A 132 -11.71 3.46 -10.78
N PHE A 133 -11.70 2.81 -9.61
CA PHE A 133 -12.89 2.61 -8.81
C PHE A 133 -13.47 3.94 -8.31
N GLU A 134 -12.63 4.88 -7.83
CA GLU A 134 -13.08 6.22 -7.45
C GLU A 134 -13.70 6.99 -8.64
N LEU A 135 -13.17 6.81 -9.86
CA LEU A 135 -13.79 7.34 -11.08
C LEU A 135 -15.16 6.72 -11.30
N ILE A 136 -15.29 5.39 -11.26
CA ILE A 136 -16.56 4.68 -11.50
C ILE A 136 -17.62 5.02 -10.45
N LYS A 137 -17.19 5.24 -9.20
CA LYS A 137 -18.05 5.64 -8.07
C LYS A 137 -18.49 7.11 -8.15
N SER A 138 -17.82 7.93 -8.95
CA SER A 138 -18.09 9.36 -9.03
C SER A 138 -19.50 9.68 -9.55
N SER A 139 -20.03 10.82 -9.11
CA SER A 139 -21.35 11.29 -9.54
C SER A 139 -21.39 11.60 -11.05
N GLU A 140 -20.25 12.00 -11.59
CA GLU A 140 -19.99 12.36 -12.97
C GLU A 140 -20.05 11.13 -13.86
N PHE A 141 -19.42 10.04 -13.43
CA PHE A 141 -19.53 8.74 -14.10
C PHE A 141 -20.97 8.22 -14.03
N GLU A 142 -21.62 8.24 -12.86
CA GLU A 142 -23.00 7.74 -12.70
C GLU A 142 -23.96 8.48 -13.65
N LYS A 143 -23.86 9.81 -13.75
CA LYS A 143 -24.68 10.62 -14.67
C LYS A 143 -24.41 10.28 -16.14
N ALA A 144 -23.14 10.15 -16.52
CA ALA A 144 -22.76 9.84 -17.90
C ALA A 144 -23.15 8.40 -18.31
N ALA A 145 -23.03 7.44 -17.40
CA ALA A 145 -23.44 6.05 -17.60
C ALA A 145 -24.95 5.93 -17.76
N LYS A 146 -25.74 6.60 -16.91
CA LYS A 146 -27.20 6.63 -17.03
C LYS A 146 -27.67 7.25 -18.34
N ALA A 147 -27.01 8.30 -18.81
CA ALA A 147 -27.30 8.90 -20.12
C ALA A 147 -26.99 7.97 -21.32
N GLN A 148 -26.31 6.84 -21.06
CA GLN A 148 -26.00 5.81 -22.04
C GLN A 148 -26.74 4.49 -21.76
N ASP A 149 -27.76 4.52 -20.89
CA ASP A 149 -28.57 3.38 -20.43
C ASP A 149 -27.80 2.31 -19.66
N ILE A 150 -26.69 2.70 -19.02
CA ILE A 150 -25.88 1.82 -18.17
C ILE A 150 -26.19 2.11 -16.71
N VAL A 151 -26.59 1.07 -15.97
CA VAL A 151 -26.86 1.15 -14.53
C VAL A 151 -25.95 0.19 -13.78
N LEU A 152 -25.18 0.71 -12.82
CA LEU A 152 -24.36 -0.11 -11.92
C LEU A 152 -25.08 -0.38 -10.60
N ASN A 153 -24.86 -1.55 -10.02
CA ASN A 153 -25.43 -1.94 -8.75
C ASN A 153 -24.81 -1.12 -7.59
N LYS A 154 -25.65 -0.37 -6.88
CA LYS A 154 -25.22 0.53 -5.79
C LYS A 154 -24.75 -0.23 -4.55
N GLU A 155 -25.37 -1.36 -4.23
CA GLU A 155 -24.95 -2.18 -3.08
C GLU A 155 -23.57 -2.76 -3.29
N ASP A 156 -23.27 -3.23 -4.52
CA ASP A 156 -21.96 -3.74 -4.85
C ASP A 156 -20.91 -2.64 -4.68
N ILE A 157 -21.16 -1.42 -5.17
CA ILE A 157 -20.26 -0.26 -5.01
C ILE A 157 -19.95 0.03 -3.54
N LEU A 158 -20.93 -0.11 -2.63
CA LEU A 158 -20.73 0.12 -1.20
C LEU A 158 -19.87 -0.95 -0.51
N LYS A 159 -19.80 -2.16 -1.09
CA LYS A 159 -19.10 -3.32 -0.51
C LYS A 159 -17.69 -3.54 -1.10
N GLN A 160 -17.18 -2.62 -1.93
CA GLN A 160 -15.87 -2.75 -2.56
C GLN A 160 -14.71 -2.19 -1.69
N PRO A 161 -13.49 -2.73 -1.83
CA PRO A 161 -13.15 -3.95 -2.57
C PRO A 161 -13.59 -5.22 -1.82
N VAL A 162 -13.95 -6.27 -2.55
CA VAL A 162 -14.35 -7.56 -1.98
C VAL A 162 -13.12 -8.46 -1.81
N SER A 163 -12.98 -9.11 -0.66
CA SER A 163 -11.96 -10.13 -0.43
C SER A 163 -12.35 -11.46 -1.08
N MET A 164 -11.46 -11.99 -1.93
CA MET A 164 -11.56 -13.30 -2.55
C MET A 164 -11.20 -14.41 -1.54
N LYS A 165 -11.55 -15.68 -1.86
CA LYS A 165 -11.24 -16.85 -1.01
C LYS A 165 -9.75 -17.04 -0.73
N ASN A 166 -8.88 -16.53 -1.61
CA ASN A 166 -7.43 -16.55 -1.47
C ASN A 166 -6.88 -15.32 -0.71
N GLY A 167 -7.75 -14.46 -0.17
CA GLY A 167 -7.38 -13.27 0.61
C GLY A 167 -7.09 -12.01 -0.22
N LEU A 168 -7.11 -12.10 -1.55
CA LEU A 168 -6.86 -10.96 -2.43
C LEU A 168 -8.08 -10.07 -2.60
N LYS A 169 -7.87 -8.78 -2.84
CA LYS A 169 -8.94 -7.80 -3.06
C LYS A 169 -9.27 -7.69 -4.54
N ILE A 170 -10.56 -7.68 -4.87
CA ILE A 170 -11.05 -7.45 -6.23
C ILE A 170 -12.16 -6.39 -6.21
N TYR A 171 -12.18 -5.55 -7.24
CA TYR A 171 -13.33 -4.71 -7.53
C TYR A 171 -14.23 -5.42 -8.52
N LYS A 172 -15.45 -5.76 -8.10
CA LYS A 172 -16.42 -6.49 -8.92
C LYS A 172 -17.81 -5.91 -8.73
N ILE A 173 -18.35 -5.33 -9.81
CA ILE A 173 -19.61 -4.58 -9.80
C ILE A 173 -20.52 -5.16 -10.87
N LYS A 174 -21.75 -5.51 -10.49
CA LYS A 174 -22.78 -5.89 -11.47
C LYS A 174 -23.38 -4.65 -12.12
N GLY A 175 -23.75 -4.76 -13.39
CA GLY A 175 -24.46 -3.70 -14.10
C GLY A 175 -25.46 -4.24 -15.11
N THR A 176 -26.29 -3.35 -15.63
CA THR A 176 -27.29 -3.65 -16.65
C THR A 176 -27.23 -2.66 -17.80
N PHE A 177 -27.47 -3.15 -19.02
CA PHE A 177 -27.60 -2.36 -20.25
C PHE A 177 -28.55 -3.06 -21.21
N ASP A 178 -29.57 -2.34 -21.71
CA ASP A 178 -30.59 -2.85 -22.64
C ASP A 178 -31.08 -4.29 -22.32
N LYS A 179 -31.41 -4.53 -21.04
CA LYS A 179 -31.86 -5.82 -20.46
C LYS A 179 -30.78 -6.88 -20.23
N PHE A 180 -29.56 -6.69 -20.74
CA PHE A 180 -28.43 -7.57 -20.46
C PHE A 180 -27.77 -7.20 -19.15
N ASN A 181 -27.63 -8.17 -18.25
CA ASN A 181 -26.75 -8.02 -17.11
C ASN A 181 -25.29 -8.27 -17.53
N PHE A 182 -24.37 -7.53 -16.93
CA PHE A 182 -22.94 -7.69 -17.14
C PHE A 182 -22.18 -7.56 -15.82
N GLU A 183 -20.98 -8.11 -15.81
CA GLU A 183 -20.06 -8.05 -14.69
C GLU A 183 -18.84 -7.19 -15.06
N LEU A 184 -18.65 -6.09 -14.33
CA LEU A 184 -17.47 -5.24 -14.44
C LEU A 184 -16.45 -5.61 -13.37
N GLN A 185 -15.22 -5.90 -13.79
CA GLN A 185 -14.10 -6.14 -12.90
C GLN A 185 -12.99 -5.11 -13.13
N ILE A 186 -12.33 -4.67 -12.05
CA ILE A 186 -11.12 -3.84 -12.13
C ILE A 186 -9.99 -4.63 -11.49
N LYS A 187 -8.89 -4.83 -12.22
CA LYS A 187 -7.71 -5.58 -11.78
C LYS A 187 -6.44 -4.95 -12.35
N SER A 188 -5.32 -5.07 -11.63
CA SER A 188 -4.02 -4.79 -12.24
C SER A 188 -3.67 -5.89 -13.25
N LYS A 189 -2.84 -5.56 -14.25
CA LYS A 189 -2.37 -6.52 -15.26
C LYS A 189 -1.67 -7.72 -14.62
N ILE A 190 -0.84 -7.48 -13.61
CA ILE A 190 -0.11 -8.51 -12.88
C ILE A 190 -1.07 -9.45 -12.16
N ILE A 191 -2.04 -8.89 -11.41
CA ILE A 191 -3.01 -9.68 -10.65
C ILE A 191 -3.98 -10.43 -11.58
N SER A 192 -4.36 -9.85 -12.72
CA SER A 192 -5.15 -10.59 -13.71
C SER A 192 -4.37 -11.76 -14.29
N ALA A 193 -3.11 -11.56 -14.68
CA ALA A 193 -2.28 -12.62 -15.22
C ALA A 193 -2.08 -13.77 -14.22
N TRP A 194 -1.80 -13.44 -12.95
CA TRP A 194 -1.71 -14.43 -11.88
C TRP A 194 -3.02 -15.21 -11.69
N GLY A 195 -4.17 -14.52 -11.67
CA GLY A 195 -5.47 -15.18 -11.54
C GLY A 195 -5.80 -16.10 -12.73
N ASP A 196 -5.44 -15.68 -13.95
CA ASP A 196 -5.63 -16.51 -15.15
C ASP A 196 -4.66 -17.73 -15.16
N MET A 197 -3.44 -17.59 -14.61
CA MET A 197 -2.53 -18.72 -14.33
C MET A 197 -3.09 -19.66 -13.25
N GLU A 198 -3.66 -19.11 -12.18
CA GLU A 198 -4.29 -19.92 -11.11
C GLU A 198 -5.44 -20.74 -11.69
N HIS A 199 -6.30 -20.11 -12.50
CA HIS A 199 -7.42 -20.77 -13.14
C HIS A 199 -7.00 -21.84 -14.17
N SER A 200 -5.94 -21.61 -14.94
CA SER A 200 -5.48 -22.59 -15.94
C SER A 200 -4.79 -23.79 -15.29
N ILE A 201 -3.85 -23.55 -14.37
CA ILE A 201 -3.03 -24.62 -13.78
C ILE A 201 -3.83 -25.43 -12.75
N PHE A 202 -4.61 -24.78 -11.88
CA PHE A 202 -5.20 -25.46 -10.71
C PHE A 202 -6.64 -25.86 -10.88
N TYR A 203 -7.40 -25.16 -11.72
CA TYR A 203 -8.84 -25.40 -11.86
C TYR A 203 -9.16 -26.52 -12.86
N LYS A 204 -8.37 -26.68 -13.93
CA LYS A 204 -8.62 -27.69 -14.97
C LYS A 204 -7.84 -29.00 -14.76
N ASP A 205 -6.59 -28.94 -14.26
CA ASP A 205 -5.71 -30.12 -14.29
C ASP A 205 -5.54 -30.85 -12.94
N TYR A 206 -5.85 -30.22 -11.80
CA TYR A 206 -5.51 -30.76 -10.46
C TYR A 206 -6.70 -31.00 -9.52
N ALA A 207 -7.94 -30.99 -10.01
CA ALA A 207 -9.14 -31.14 -9.16
C ALA A 207 -9.14 -32.41 -8.28
N ILE A 208 -8.42 -33.47 -8.70
CA ILE A 208 -8.39 -34.80 -8.05
C ILE A 208 -6.96 -35.16 -7.55
N SER A 209 -5.96 -34.28 -7.74
CA SER A 209 -4.57 -34.61 -7.46
C SER A 209 -4.14 -34.31 -6.01
N PRO A 210 -3.48 -35.25 -5.30
CA PRO A 210 -2.97 -35.03 -3.94
C PRO A 210 -1.88 -33.93 -3.85
N VAL A 211 -1.39 -33.43 -5.00
CA VAL A 211 -0.41 -32.32 -5.08
C VAL A 211 -1.09 -30.94 -4.99
N ARG A 212 -2.42 -30.89 -5.04
CA ARG A 212 -3.21 -29.65 -5.09
C ARG A 212 -2.90 -28.69 -3.95
N ASP A 213 -2.82 -29.17 -2.70
CA ASP A 213 -2.63 -28.29 -1.54
C ASP A 213 -1.24 -27.64 -1.51
N THR A 214 -0.21 -28.41 -1.83
CA THR A 214 1.18 -27.92 -1.93
C THR A 214 1.33 -26.91 -3.06
N ALA A 215 0.73 -27.20 -4.21
CA ALA A 215 0.85 -26.35 -5.38
C ALA A 215 -0.04 -25.09 -5.26
N GLN A 216 -1.19 -25.15 -4.57
CA GLN A 216 -1.97 -23.97 -4.19
C GLN A 216 -1.20 -23.08 -3.20
N THR A 217 -0.49 -23.66 -2.23
CA THR A 217 0.35 -22.87 -1.30
C THR A 217 1.49 -22.18 -2.04
N SER A 218 2.12 -22.87 -2.99
CA SER A 218 3.14 -22.29 -3.86
C SER A 218 2.56 -21.15 -4.71
N MET A 219 1.36 -21.33 -5.27
CA MET A 219 0.70 -20.30 -6.07
C MET A 219 0.32 -19.06 -5.26
N ASN A 220 -0.14 -19.26 -4.02
CA ASN A 220 -0.39 -18.16 -3.09
C ASN A 220 0.90 -17.39 -2.76
N HIS A 221 2.04 -18.08 -2.67
CA HIS A 221 3.35 -17.43 -2.48
C HIS A 221 3.77 -16.62 -3.71
N VAL A 222 3.61 -17.18 -4.93
CA VAL A 222 3.84 -16.44 -6.18
C VAL A 222 2.96 -15.19 -6.24
N GLY A 223 1.69 -15.30 -5.86
CA GLY A 223 0.78 -14.15 -5.78
C GLY A 223 1.32 -13.05 -4.88
N LYS A 224 1.83 -13.39 -3.68
CA LYS A 224 2.45 -12.42 -2.75
C LYS A 224 3.69 -11.73 -3.36
N LEU A 225 4.56 -12.47 -4.04
CA LEU A 225 5.74 -11.90 -4.71
C LEU A 225 5.33 -10.93 -5.82
N LEU A 226 4.29 -11.27 -6.58
CA LEU A 226 3.77 -10.40 -7.64
C LEU A 226 3.17 -9.10 -7.09
N TYR A 227 2.53 -9.12 -5.93
CA TYR A 227 2.11 -7.90 -5.23
C TYR A 227 3.30 -7.02 -4.83
N GLN A 228 4.37 -7.63 -4.29
CA GLN A 228 5.58 -6.89 -3.94
C GLN A 228 6.23 -6.24 -5.17
N ILE A 229 6.19 -6.91 -6.32
CA ILE A 229 6.64 -6.35 -7.59
C ILE A 229 5.75 -5.19 -8.03
N ASP A 230 4.42 -5.30 -7.90
CA ASP A 230 3.47 -4.22 -8.23
C ASP A 230 3.76 -2.97 -7.36
N ASP A 231 3.94 -3.13 -6.05
CA ASP A 231 4.32 -2.07 -5.10
C ASP A 231 5.68 -1.43 -5.45
N PHE A 232 6.65 -2.24 -5.88
CA PHE A 232 7.96 -1.76 -6.30
C PHE A 232 7.86 -0.94 -7.61
N VAL A 233 7.10 -1.41 -8.59
CA VAL A 233 6.86 -0.67 -9.84
C VAL A 233 6.08 0.61 -9.57
N GLU A 234 5.17 0.62 -8.58
CA GLU A 234 4.52 1.86 -8.15
C GLU A 234 5.53 2.84 -7.55
N SER A 235 6.45 2.34 -6.72
CA SER A 235 7.54 3.14 -6.16
C SER A 235 8.40 3.75 -7.27
N ILE A 236 8.70 3.00 -8.35
CA ILE A 236 9.40 3.52 -9.54
C ILE A 236 8.56 4.56 -10.31
N ARG A 237 7.24 4.36 -10.43
CA ARG A 237 6.38 5.27 -11.19
C ARG A 237 6.08 6.57 -10.44
N SER A 238 5.89 6.48 -9.13
CA SER A 238 5.85 7.65 -8.26
C SER A 238 7.21 8.35 -8.25
N ALA A 239 8.29 7.58 -8.33
CA ALA A 239 9.64 8.10 -8.51
C ALA A 239 9.82 8.92 -9.81
N ASN A 240 9.25 8.49 -10.93
CA ASN A 240 9.29 9.19 -12.21
C ASN A 240 8.65 10.60 -12.21
N LYS A 241 7.87 10.98 -11.17
CA LYS A 241 7.31 12.34 -11.05
C LYS A 241 8.30 13.37 -10.50
N ASP A 242 9.39 12.92 -9.87
CA ASP A 242 10.54 13.74 -9.43
C ASP A 242 11.84 13.12 -9.97
N TYR A 243 11.96 13.11 -11.31
CA TYR A 243 12.92 12.32 -12.09
C TYR A 243 14.37 12.36 -11.56
N THR A 244 14.90 13.53 -11.20
CA THR A 244 16.29 13.65 -10.71
C THR A 244 16.47 13.14 -9.29
N LYS A 245 15.53 13.39 -8.37
CA LYS A 245 15.65 12.95 -6.97
C LYS A 245 15.52 11.44 -6.83
N ASN A 246 14.60 10.82 -7.59
CA ASN A 246 14.38 9.39 -7.47
C ASN A 246 15.25 8.54 -8.40
N ALA A 247 15.73 9.08 -9.53
CA ALA A 247 16.80 8.42 -10.27
C ALA A 247 18.07 8.33 -9.41
N ASN A 248 18.44 9.40 -8.71
CA ASN A 248 19.58 9.38 -7.79
C ASN A 248 19.37 8.38 -6.64
N ALA A 249 18.16 8.30 -6.08
CA ALA A 249 17.84 7.30 -5.06
C ALA A 249 17.90 5.85 -5.61
N LEU A 250 17.43 5.61 -6.83
CA LEU A 250 17.49 4.29 -7.46
C LEU A 250 18.93 3.90 -7.84
N HIS A 251 19.71 4.84 -8.37
CA HIS A 251 21.13 4.67 -8.63
C HIS A 251 21.88 4.40 -7.32
N PHE A 252 21.55 5.09 -6.24
CA PHE A 252 22.10 4.83 -4.92
C PHE A 252 21.73 3.42 -4.42
N LEU A 253 20.48 2.98 -4.55
CA LEU A 253 20.06 1.62 -4.17
C LEU A 253 20.82 0.56 -4.96
N GLN A 254 21.00 0.75 -6.27
CA GLN A 254 21.80 -0.16 -7.07
C GLN A 254 23.29 -0.12 -6.66
N TRP A 255 23.80 1.08 -6.34
CA TRP A 255 25.18 1.27 -5.90
C TRP A 255 25.45 0.61 -4.55
N ILE A 256 24.56 0.76 -3.56
CA ILE A 256 24.74 0.14 -2.24
C ILE A 256 24.67 -1.39 -2.35
N GLU A 257 23.73 -1.93 -3.14
CA GLU A 257 23.63 -3.37 -3.38
C GLU A 257 24.91 -3.93 -4.04
N THR A 258 25.40 -3.24 -5.06
CA THR A 258 26.62 -3.67 -5.79
C THR A 258 27.85 -3.66 -4.88
N ASN A 259 28.00 -2.64 -4.04
CA ASN A 259 29.22 -2.43 -3.27
C ASN A 259 29.22 -3.11 -1.89
N TYR A 260 28.05 -3.32 -1.27
CA TYR A 260 27.95 -3.75 0.13
C TYR A 260 27.25 -5.10 0.33
N SER A 261 26.43 -5.61 -0.60
CA SER A 261 25.70 -6.87 -0.39
C SER A 261 26.63 -8.07 -0.18
N HIS A 262 27.69 -8.18 -0.98
CA HIS A 262 28.68 -9.25 -0.79
C HIS A 262 29.47 -9.08 0.52
N LYS A 263 29.85 -7.85 0.87
CA LYS A 263 30.63 -7.56 2.09
C LYS A 263 29.83 -7.91 3.34
N ILE A 264 28.56 -7.51 3.39
CA ILE A 264 27.66 -7.85 4.50
C ILE A 264 27.40 -9.35 4.52
N LYS A 265 27.12 -9.97 3.37
CA LYS A 265 26.91 -11.43 3.30
C LYS A 265 28.11 -12.20 3.84
N ALA A 266 29.33 -11.77 3.54
CA ALA A 266 30.55 -12.38 4.08
C ALA A 266 30.62 -12.22 5.61
N LEU A 267 30.32 -11.04 6.15
CA LEU A 267 30.30 -10.77 7.59
C LEU A 267 29.17 -11.51 8.34
N LEU A 268 28.06 -11.78 7.67
CA LEU A 268 26.90 -12.46 8.23
C LEU A 268 26.88 -13.97 7.96
N ASN A 269 28.05 -14.59 7.76
CA ASN A 269 28.17 -16.03 7.51
C ASN A 269 27.29 -16.54 6.36
N ASN A 270 27.35 -15.85 5.21
CA ASN A 270 26.59 -16.12 3.99
C ASN A 270 25.08 -15.82 4.04
N ILE A 271 24.60 -15.12 5.06
CA ILE A 271 23.21 -14.65 5.11
C ILE A 271 23.06 -13.36 4.31
N SER A 272 22.09 -13.33 3.39
CA SER A 272 21.74 -12.11 2.65
C SER A 272 20.98 -11.13 3.53
N TYR A 273 21.34 -9.84 3.45
CA TYR A 273 20.65 -8.75 4.13
C TYR A 273 20.04 -7.81 3.09
N GLY A 274 18.80 -7.37 3.31
CA GLY A 274 18.14 -6.38 2.46
C GLY A 274 18.20 -4.99 3.09
N PHE A 275 18.56 -3.98 2.30
CA PHE A 275 18.79 -2.60 2.79
C PHE A 275 17.52 -1.76 2.96
N ASN A 276 16.35 -2.31 2.67
CA ASN A 276 15.10 -1.56 2.59
C ASN A 276 14.85 -0.68 3.84
N SER A 277 15.13 -1.22 5.04
CA SER A 277 14.88 -0.53 6.31
C SER A 277 15.84 0.62 6.61
N ILE A 278 17.03 0.64 6.01
CA ILE A 278 18.08 1.64 6.29
C ILE A 278 18.44 2.52 5.07
N SER A 279 17.95 2.15 3.89
CA SER A 279 18.30 2.77 2.60
C SER A 279 18.00 4.27 2.53
N GLU A 280 16.91 4.72 3.13
CA GLU A 280 16.49 6.13 3.09
C GLU A 280 17.48 7.02 3.87
N LEU A 281 17.86 6.58 5.08
CA LEU A 281 18.86 7.28 5.87
C LEU A 281 20.25 7.18 5.27
N LEU A 282 20.64 6.00 4.77
CA LEU A 282 21.93 5.83 4.08
C LEU A 282 22.04 6.76 2.86
N TYR A 283 20.95 6.95 2.12
CA TYR A 283 20.92 7.87 0.98
C TYR A 283 21.08 9.33 1.43
N ALA A 284 20.44 9.74 2.53
CA ALA A 284 20.61 11.07 3.09
C ALA A 284 22.08 11.30 3.49
N VAL A 285 22.69 10.33 4.19
CA VAL A 285 24.11 10.38 4.59
C VAL A 285 25.05 10.38 3.37
N TYR A 286 24.76 9.57 2.36
CA TYR A 286 25.53 9.51 1.11
C TYR A 286 25.60 10.88 0.42
N ASN A 287 24.48 11.60 0.38
CA ASN A 287 24.40 12.94 -0.21
C ASN A 287 25.11 13.99 0.65
N HIS A 288 24.90 13.95 1.96
CA HIS A 288 25.54 14.88 2.91
C HIS A 288 27.06 14.78 2.86
N LEU A 289 27.59 13.56 2.95
CA LEU A 289 29.04 13.30 2.91
C LEU A 289 29.64 13.38 1.50
N LYS A 290 28.82 13.49 0.45
CA LYS A 290 29.25 13.52 -0.97
C LYS A 290 30.17 12.34 -1.30
N ILE A 291 29.71 11.13 -0.96
CA ILE A 291 30.49 9.90 -1.09
C ILE A 291 30.89 9.64 -2.55
N SER A 292 32.14 9.22 -2.73
CA SER A 292 32.69 8.76 -4.01
C SER A 292 32.83 7.24 -4.06
N ASP A 293 32.98 6.69 -5.26
CA ASP A 293 33.18 5.24 -5.47
C ASP A 293 34.43 4.68 -4.78
N GLU A 294 35.42 5.52 -4.44
CA GLU A 294 36.62 5.05 -3.75
C GLU A 294 36.34 4.60 -2.32
N VAL A 295 35.40 5.27 -1.65
CA VAL A 295 35.02 4.96 -0.26
C VAL A 295 34.36 3.58 -0.16
N ALA A 296 33.71 3.13 -1.24
CA ALA A 296 33.13 1.79 -1.33
C ALA A 296 34.17 0.67 -1.23
N LYS A 297 35.47 0.96 -1.39
CA LYS A 297 36.54 -0.05 -1.23
C LYS A 297 36.80 -0.38 0.25
N ASN A 298 36.49 0.53 1.18
CA ASN A 298 36.77 0.36 2.61
C ASN A 298 36.11 -0.90 3.18
N GLU A 299 36.79 -1.54 4.13
CA GLU A 299 36.26 -2.73 4.80
C GLU A 299 35.18 -2.37 5.83
N LEU A 300 34.16 -3.22 5.90
CA LEU A 300 33.14 -3.15 6.96
C LEU A 300 33.69 -3.80 8.23
N LYS A 301 33.54 -3.12 9.37
CA LYS A 301 34.04 -3.57 10.68
C LYS A 301 32.91 -3.70 11.68
N PHE A 302 32.89 -4.84 12.38
CA PHE A 302 31.90 -5.19 13.43
C PHE A 302 32.55 -5.36 14.80
N ASN A 303 33.88 -5.18 14.86
CA ASN A 303 34.68 -5.49 16.03
C ASN A 303 34.38 -4.57 17.22
N HIS A 304 33.86 -3.37 17.03
CA HIS A 304 33.65 -2.39 18.10
C HIS A 304 32.29 -2.49 18.80
N PHE A 305 31.38 -3.35 18.35
CA PHE A 305 30.02 -3.43 18.93
C PHE A 305 29.97 -3.94 20.37
N HIS A 306 31.05 -4.58 20.87
CA HIS A 306 31.14 -5.00 22.27
C HIS A 306 31.56 -3.86 23.22
N LEU A 307 32.00 -2.72 22.70
CA LEU A 307 32.50 -1.61 23.51
C LEU A 307 31.34 -0.77 24.08
N THR A 308 31.59 -0.10 25.21
CA THR A 308 30.59 0.66 25.97
C THR A 308 31.12 2.04 26.41
N ILE A 309 30.22 2.98 26.68
CA ILE A 309 30.56 4.32 27.19
C ILE A 309 29.99 4.47 28.61
N ALA A 310 30.80 4.99 29.54
CA ALA A 310 30.37 5.23 30.92
C ALA A 310 29.46 6.47 31.05
N ASN A 311 29.81 7.56 30.35
CA ASN A 311 29.13 8.85 30.41
C ASN A 311 27.67 8.76 30.00
N ASP A 312 26.80 9.43 30.75
CA ASP A 312 25.39 9.57 30.40
C ASP A 312 25.22 10.57 29.23
N GLY A 313 24.17 10.36 28.43
CA GLY A 313 23.87 11.19 27.26
C GLY A 313 23.55 10.41 25.99
N ILE A 314 23.33 11.15 24.90
CA ILE A 314 22.82 10.63 23.61
C ILE A 314 23.67 9.48 23.06
N SER A 315 24.99 9.55 23.20
CA SER A 315 25.92 8.54 22.68
C SER A 315 25.77 7.20 23.40
N LYS A 316 25.62 7.22 24.73
CA LYS A 316 25.38 6.00 25.50
C LYS A 316 24.01 5.40 25.19
N GLN A 317 22.98 6.25 25.09
CA GLN A 317 21.63 5.80 24.74
C GLN A 317 21.60 5.19 23.34
N TYR A 318 22.27 5.81 22.36
CA TYR A 318 22.46 5.25 21.03
C TYR A 318 23.15 3.87 21.09
N LEU A 319 24.26 3.73 21.81
CA LEU A 319 24.96 2.45 21.92
C LEU A 319 24.10 1.34 22.53
N ASN A 320 23.24 1.69 23.50
CA ASN A 320 22.25 0.76 24.08
C ASN A 320 21.25 0.31 23.01
N SER A 321 20.59 1.24 22.32
CA SER A 321 19.64 0.92 21.26
C SER A 321 20.29 0.15 20.11
N ARG A 322 21.50 0.53 19.70
CA ARG A 322 22.29 -0.15 18.67
C ARG A 322 22.60 -1.60 19.05
N ASN A 323 22.82 -1.89 20.33
CA ASN A 323 23.09 -3.26 20.76
C ASN A 323 21.88 -4.18 20.61
N GLU A 324 20.68 -3.64 20.72
CA GLU A 324 19.42 -4.36 20.59
C GLU A 324 18.92 -4.42 19.13
N ILE A 325 19.24 -3.41 18.33
CA ILE A 325 18.69 -3.23 16.98
C ILE A 325 19.73 -3.57 15.93
N PHE A 326 19.49 -4.66 15.19
CA PHE A 326 20.44 -5.17 14.20
C PHE A 326 20.67 -4.18 13.03
N GLU A 327 19.63 -3.49 12.60
CA GLU A 327 19.68 -2.46 11.56
C GLU A 327 20.65 -1.33 11.90
N PHE A 328 20.74 -0.94 13.18
CA PHE A 328 21.70 0.07 13.63
C PHE A 328 23.13 -0.40 13.50
N LYS A 329 23.42 -1.68 13.76
CA LYS A 329 24.76 -2.25 13.57
C LYS A 329 25.17 -2.22 12.10
N ILE A 330 24.26 -2.58 11.20
CA ILE A 330 24.53 -2.54 9.77
C ILE A 330 24.74 -1.10 9.29
N LEU A 331 23.82 -0.19 9.65
CA LEU A 331 23.89 1.22 9.34
C LEU A 331 25.22 1.83 9.82
N GLU A 332 25.56 1.62 11.10
CA GLU A 332 26.78 2.15 11.71
C GLU A 332 28.02 1.61 11.01
N SER A 333 28.09 0.30 10.72
CA SER A 333 29.25 -0.27 10.04
C SER A 333 29.47 0.34 8.65
N ILE A 334 28.39 0.58 7.89
CA ILE A 334 28.47 1.21 6.56
C ILE A 334 28.92 2.67 6.69
N VAL A 335 28.25 3.46 7.52
CA VAL A 335 28.56 4.90 7.66
C VAL A 335 29.96 5.11 8.26
N GLN A 336 30.38 4.27 9.22
CA GLN A 336 31.73 4.33 9.75
C GLN A 336 32.78 3.96 8.68
N SER A 337 32.47 3.02 7.78
CA SER A 337 33.33 2.75 6.62
C SER A 337 33.47 3.99 5.71
N TRP A 338 32.47 4.88 5.72
CA TRP A 338 32.51 6.14 4.97
C TRP A 338 33.32 7.22 5.67
N LEU A 339 33.19 7.31 7.00
CA LEU A 339 33.83 8.35 7.81
C LEU A 339 35.30 8.04 8.12
N LEU A 340 35.63 6.79 8.47
CA LEU A 340 36.89 6.48 9.17
C LEU A 340 37.99 5.85 8.31
N LYS A 341 37.74 5.64 7.00
CA LYS A 341 38.64 5.00 6.00
C LYS A 341 39.27 3.68 6.46
N GLU A 342 40.25 3.74 7.37
CA GLU A 342 41.04 2.61 7.88
C GLU A 342 41.14 2.53 9.42
N GLN A 343 40.71 3.56 10.17
CA GLN A 343 40.87 3.54 11.63
C GLN A 343 40.01 2.45 12.29
N ASN A 344 40.54 1.85 13.36
CA ASN A 344 39.80 0.90 14.21
C ASN A 344 39.18 1.67 15.37
N ILE A 345 37.89 1.43 15.62
CA ILE A 345 37.21 1.93 16.81
C ILE A 345 37.62 1.05 17.99
N ASN A 346 38.15 1.68 19.04
CA ASN A 346 38.58 1.06 20.29
C ASN A 346 37.99 1.84 21.48
N GLN A 347 38.27 1.40 22.70
CA GLN A 347 37.67 2.01 23.90
C GLN A 347 38.02 3.50 24.06
N ASP A 348 39.23 3.91 23.64
CA ASP A 348 39.74 5.26 23.82
C ASP A 348 39.10 6.26 22.86
N ASN A 349 38.76 5.83 21.64
CA ASN A 349 38.16 6.68 20.61
C ASN A 349 36.66 6.44 20.38
N LEU A 350 36.02 5.53 21.14
CA LEU A 350 34.61 5.16 20.93
C LEU A 350 33.67 6.35 21.06
N LEU A 351 33.84 7.18 22.10
CA LEU A 351 32.95 8.32 22.36
C LEU A 351 33.02 9.33 21.21
N GLU A 352 34.22 9.69 20.77
CA GLU A 352 34.44 10.61 19.67
C GLU A 352 33.82 10.08 18.36
N ASN A 353 34.10 8.82 18.01
CA ASN A 353 33.56 8.21 16.80
C ASN A 353 32.04 8.05 16.83
N THR A 354 31.47 7.79 18.00
CA THR A 354 30.01 7.71 18.19
C THR A 354 29.39 9.10 18.01
N ASN A 355 30.00 10.15 18.56
CA ASN A 355 29.53 11.52 18.40
C ASN A 355 29.59 11.97 16.95
N ILE A 356 30.68 11.69 16.24
CA ILE A 356 30.82 12.01 14.80
C ILE A 356 29.73 11.30 14.00
N PHE A 357 29.49 10.01 14.28
CA PHE A 357 28.44 9.25 13.62
C PHE A 357 27.04 9.83 13.89
N ILE A 358 26.69 10.10 15.14
CA ILE A 358 25.38 10.67 15.52
C ILE A 358 25.18 12.04 14.88
N ASN A 359 26.19 12.92 14.95
CA ASN A 359 26.14 14.24 14.33
C ASN A 359 25.96 14.14 12.82
N THR A 360 26.62 13.18 12.16
CA THR A 360 26.43 12.92 10.73
C THR A 360 24.99 12.52 10.43
N LEU A 361 24.37 11.66 11.25
CA LEU A 361 22.97 11.27 11.08
C LEU A 361 22.03 12.46 11.26
N ILE A 362 22.28 13.29 12.28
CA ILE A 362 21.50 14.50 12.56
C ILE A 362 21.59 15.46 11.37
N ASP A 363 22.80 15.81 10.93
CA ASP A 363 23.03 16.74 9.83
C ASP A 363 22.37 16.25 8.53
N SER A 364 22.55 14.97 8.22
CA SER A 364 21.93 14.34 7.04
C SER A 364 20.40 14.33 7.12
N THR A 365 19.84 14.10 8.31
CA THR A 365 18.39 14.13 8.54
C THR A 365 17.86 15.56 8.41
N SER A 366 18.56 16.55 8.94
CA SER A 366 18.19 17.95 8.84
C SER A 366 18.22 18.46 7.39
N GLU A 367 19.25 18.10 6.62
CA GLU A 367 19.31 18.41 5.17
C GLU A 367 18.16 17.74 4.40
N PHE A 368 17.77 16.53 4.77
CA PHE A 368 16.65 15.85 4.15
C PHE A 368 15.32 16.59 4.44
N LEU A 369 15.10 16.97 5.69
CA LEU A 369 13.83 17.54 6.16
C LEU A 369 13.64 19.01 5.76
N ILE A 370 14.70 19.82 5.70
CA ILE A 370 14.58 21.24 5.33
C ILE A 370 14.05 21.42 3.90
N VAL A 371 14.32 20.46 3.01
CA VAL A 371 13.88 20.49 1.62
C VAL A 371 12.35 20.43 1.48
N THR A 372 11.67 19.79 2.43
CA THR A 372 10.20 19.68 2.46
C THR A 372 9.54 20.63 3.45
N ASN A 373 10.30 21.19 4.40
CA ASN A 373 9.82 22.08 5.45
C ASN A 373 10.47 23.48 5.32
N THR A 374 10.04 24.25 4.33
CA THR A 374 10.64 25.55 3.94
C THR A 374 10.50 26.67 4.97
N GLY A 375 9.89 26.39 6.12
CA GLY A 375 9.71 27.35 7.23
C GLY A 375 10.81 27.32 8.28
N TYR A 376 11.84 26.49 8.10
CA TYR A 376 13.00 26.38 8.99
C TYR A 376 14.27 26.70 8.25
N ASP A 377 15.23 27.34 8.92
CA ASP A 377 16.62 27.31 8.48
C ASP A 377 17.32 26.00 8.93
N PHE A 378 18.58 25.82 8.51
CA PHE A 378 19.31 24.59 8.81
C PHE A 378 19.61 24.42 10.29
N ASP A 379 19.95 25.49 11.00
CA ASP A 379 20.32 25.44 12.41
C ASP A 379 19.07 25.15 13.27
N GLU A 380 17.94 25.78 12.94
CA GLU A 380 16.64 25.48 13.56
C GLU A 380 16.21 24.02 13.33
N MET A 381 16.35 23.53 12.10
CA MET A 381 16.04 22.13 11.77
C MET A 381 16.99 21.17 12.49
N LYS A 382 18.26 21.51 12.61
CA LYS A 382 19.27 20.73 13.34
C LYS A 382 18.97 20.65 14.82
N GLU A 383 18.62 21.77 15.46
CA GLU A 383 18.20 21.79 16.87
C GLU A 383 16.97 20.90 17.08
N LEU A 384 15.98 21.01 16.20
CA LEU A 384 14.75 20.23 16.26
C LEU A 384 15.00 18.72 16.11
N VAL A 385 15.81 18.31 15.12
CA VAL A 385 16.20 16.91 14.90
C VAL A 385 17.01 16.38 16.08
N THR A 386 17.94 17.17 16.62
CA THR A 386 18.74 16.81 17.79
C THR A 386 17.84 16.49 18.98
N ASN A 387 16.89 17.38 19.29
CA ASN A 387 15.92 17.17 20.37
C ASN A 387 15.10 15.87 20.16
N TYR A 388 14.65 15.57 18.94
CA TYR A 388 13.92 14.33 18.68
C TYR A 388 14.79 13.07 18.78
N TYR A 389 16.07 13.16 18.42
CA TYR A 389 17.00 12.06 18.62
C TYR A 389 17.25 11.79 20.11
N GLU A 390 17.48 12.84 20.90
CA GLU A 390 17.65 12.74 22.35
C GLU A 390 16.42 12.14 23.03
N ILE A 391 15.22 12.64 22.71
CA ILE A 391 13.96 12.12 23.25
C ILE A 391 13.76 10.67 22.81
N GLY A 392 13.92 10.39 21.52
CA GLY A 392 13.69 9.06 20.97
C GLY A 392 14.57 7.99 21.62
N LEU A 393 15.85 8.31 21.82
CA LEU A 393 16.83 7.42 22.45
C LEU A 393 16.64 7.31 23.98
N SER A 394 16.24 8.40 24.65
CA SER A 394 16.03 8.42 26.11
C SER A 394 14.78 7.65 26.55
N PHE A 395 13.73 7.69 25.73
CA PHE A 395 12.39 7.19 26.08
C PHE A 395 11.97 5.98 25.24
N GLU A 396 12.93 5.13 24.87
CA GLU A 396 12.70 3.79 24.31
C GLU A 396 11.80 3.79 23.07
N CYS A 397 11.88 4.86 22.26
CA CYS A 397 11.12 4.95 21.04
C CYS A 397 11.65 3.94 20.00
N SER A 398 10.74 3.42 19.17
CA SER A 398 11.05 2.60 18.01
C SER A 398 12.06 3.31 17.10
N ALA A 399 13.12 2.61 16.71
CA ALA A 399 14.17 3.10 15.78
C ALA A 399 13.67 3.70 14.46
N LYS A 400 12.40 3.52 14.11
CA LYS A 400 11.75 4.20 13.00
C LYS A 400 11.88 5.72 13.02
N PHE A 401 12.08 6.37 14.18
CA PHE A 401 12.32 7.83 14.21
C PHE A 401 13.67 8.23 13.59
N ILE A 402 14.66 7.32 13.60
CA ILE A 402 15.95 7.50 12.92
C ILE A 402 15.88 6.95 11.49
N LEU A 403 15.36 5.74 11.32
CA LEU A 403 15.48 4.99 10.05
C LEU A 403 14.48 5.42 8.97
N ASN A 404 13.37 6.06 9.34
CA ASN A 404 12.29 6.41 8.41
C ASN A 404 12.06 7.91 8.38
N LEU A 405 12.82 8.61 7.54
CA LEU A 405 12.82 10.07 7.42
C LEU A 405 11.48 10.60 6.90
N LYS A 406 10.77 9.86 6.04
CA LYS A 406 9.41 10.18 5.60
C LYS A 406 8.42 10.14 6.77
N LYS A 407 8.52 9.15 7.65
CA LYS A 407 7.67 9.08 8.86
C LYS A 407 8.00 10.24 9.80
N LEU A 408 9.27 10.61 9.93
CA LEU A 408 9.69 11.79 10.70
C LEU A 408 9.18 13.09 10.06
N ASN A 409 9.26 13.24 8.74
CA ASN A 409 8.70 14.37 8.01
C ASN A 409 7.17 14.49 8.23
N ASN A 410 6.45 13.37 8.10
CA ASN A 410 5.01 13.35 8.37
C ASN A 410 4.69 13.74 9.81
N PHE A 411 5.56 13.39 10.77
CA PHE A 411 5.41 13.85 12.14
C PHE A 411 5.64 15.36 12.28
N LEU A 412 6.65 15.94 11.61
CA LEU A 412 6.83 17.40 11.60
C LEU A 412 5.60 18.12 11.06
N GLU A 413 4.95 17.59 10.03
CA GLU A 413 3.67 18.12 9.54
C GLU A 413 2.57 18.12 10.62
N LEU A 414 2.53 17.12 11.50
CA LEU A 414 1.61 17.11 12.65
C LEU A 414 1.98 18.18 13.68
N THR A 415 3.27 18.48 13.85
CA THR A 415 3.72 19.53 14.78
C THR A 415 3.31 20.92 14.32
N TYR A 416 3.23 21.17 13.01
CA TYR A 416 2.65 22.41 12.48
C TYR A 416 1.16 22.54 12.82
N ILE A 417 0.38 21.47 12.64
CA ILE A 417 -1.05 21.47 13.04
C ILE A 417 -1.18 21.73 14.55
N LEU A 418 -0.31 21.13 15.37
CA LEU A 418 -0.28 21.40 16.82
C LEU A 418 0.06 22.86 17.14
N ASN A 419 1.01 23.47 16.43
CA ASN A 419 1.36 24.88 16.60
C ASN A 419 0.13 25.76 16.33
N ASP A 420 -0.48 25.59 15.16
CA ASP A 420 -1.65 26.37 14.74
C ASP A 420 -2.82 26.21 15.71
N LEU A 421 -3.08 24.99 16.19
CA LEU A 421 -4.14 24.71 17.16
C LEU A 421 -3.83 25.26 18.56
N SER A 422 -2.57 25.48 18.90
CA SER A 422 -2.14 25.94 20.22
C SER A 422 -1.96 27.46 20.31
N GLU A 423 -2.06 28.16 19.18
CA GLU A 423 -1.84 29.60 19.09
C GLU A 423 -2.81 30.36 20.02
N GLY A 424 -2.25 31.08 21.00
CA GLY A 424 -3.03 31.80 22.03
C GLY A 424 -3.70 30.91 23.09
N LEU A 425 -3.55 29.59 23.03
CA LEU A 425 -4.15 28.61 23.94
C LEU A 425 -3.18 28.04 24.97
N LEU A 426 -1.91 27.85 24.60
CA LEU A 426 -0.89 27.24 25.45
C LEU A 426 0.39 28.07 25.51
N GLU A 427 1.05 28.06 26.67
CA GLU A 427 2.40 28.57 26.85
C GLU A 427 3.41 27.69 26.07
N SER A 428 4.52 28.29 25.62
CA SER A 428 5.52 27.63 24.76
C SER A 428 6.13 26.36 25.37
N ASN A 429 6.35 26.35 26.69
CA ASN A 429 6.83 25.19 27.44
C ASN A 429 5.82 24.02 27.45
N LYS A 430 4.52 24.30 27.59
CA LYS A 430 3.44 23.30 27.56
C LYS A 430 3.25 22.75 26.15
N LEU A 431 3.38 23.60 25.13
CA LEU A 431 3.35 23.16 23.74
C LEU A 431 4.52 22.21 23.43
N ALA A 432 5.73 22.53 23.88
CA ALA A 432 6.90 21.66 23.74
C ALA A 432 6.68 20.30 24.42
N LEU A 433 6.12 20.30 25.63
CA LEU A 433 5.75 19.07 26.36
C LEU A 433 4.81 18.17 25.54
N ILE A 434 3.73 18.74 24.99
CA ILE A 434 2.76 17.97 24.18
C ILE A 434 3.41 17.43 22.92
N LYS A 435 4.21 18.24 22.21
CA LYS A 435 4.91 17.80 21.00
C LYS A 435 5.79 16.58 21.28
N ASN A 436 6.48 16.59 22.41
CA ASN A 436 7.34 15.48 22.83
C ASN A 436 6.51 14.24 23.21
N CYS A 437 5.40 14.40 23.93
CA CYS A 437 4.48 13.28 24.21
C CYS A 437 3.89 12.68 22.92
N VAL A 438 3.51 13.52 21.96
CA VAL A 438 2.99 13.07 20.64
C VAL A 438 4.09 12.39 19.83
N PHE A 439 5.33 12.87 19.90
CA PHE A 439 6.48 12.20 19.31
C PHE A 439 6.65 10.79 19.90
N ILE A 440 6.80 10.69 21.22
CA ILE A 440 7.00 9.42 21.93
C ILE A 440 5.86 8.45 21.61
N GLN A 441 4.61 8.91 21.64
CA GLN A 441 3.45 8.08 21.31
C GLN A 441 3.46 7.58 19.86
N ASN A 442 3.89 8.40 18.90
CA ASN A 442 3.93 8.04 17.49
C ASN A 442 5.05 7.06 17.13
N TYR A 443 6.04 6.94 18.01
CA TYR A 443 7.15 6.00 17.91
C TYR A 443 7.13 4.94 19.01
N ASP A 444 5.97 4.71 19.63
CA ASP A 444 5.75 3.60 20.57
C ASP A 444 6.72 3.60 21.77
N GLY A 445 7.17 4.78 22.22
CA GLY A 445 8.06 4.93 23.37
C GLY A 445 7.33 5.06 24.72
N ASP A 446 8.10 5.16 25.80
CA ASP A 446 7.60 5.23 27.18
C ASP A 446 7.25 6.66 27.60
N ILE A 447 5.96 7.00 27.46
CA ILE A 447 5.40 8.30 27.86
C ILE A 447 5.45 8.47 29.38
N ASN A 448 5.23 7.41 30.15
CA ASN A 448 5.21 7.52 31.61
C ASN A 448 6.59 7.88 32.14
N LYS A 449 7.63 7.22 31.64
CA LYS A 449 9.02 7.56 31.94
C LYS A 449 9.35 9.00 31.55
N TYR A 450 8.87 9.48 30.41
CA TYR A 450 9.07 10.88 29.99
C TYR A 450 8.40 11.89 30.92
N VAL A 451 7.16 11.62 31.32
CA VAL A 451 6.41 12.51 32.22
C VAL A 451 7.01 12.51 33.63
N ASP A 452 7.40 11.34 34.14
CA ASP A 452 7.94 11.18 35.50
C ASP A 452 9.35 11.79 35.63
N THR A 453 10.08 11.94 34.54
CA THR A 453 11.43 12.55 34.50
C THR A 453 11.43 13.98 33.96
N ASN A 454 10.25 14.54 33.65
CA ASN A 454 10.16 15.79 32.94
C ASN A 454 10.66 16.99 33.78
N PRO A 455 11.56 17.84 33.24
CA PRO A 455 12.10 18.99 33.97
C PRO A 455 11.06 20.08 34.27
N LEU A 456 9.89 20.06 33.62
CA LEU A 456 8.85 21.08 33.79
C LEU A 456 7.93 20.86 35.00
N ASN A 457 8.09 19.76 35.77
CA ASN A 457 7.24 19.40 36.92
C ASN A 457 5.73 19.49 36.62
N VAL A 458 5.32 19.23 35.39
CA VAL A 458 3.90 19.14 35.02
C VAL A 458 3.40 17.79 35.50
N ASP A 459 2.59 17.78 36.57
CA ASP A 459 2.00 16.55 37.06
C ASP A 459 1.10 15.89 36.00
N LYS A 460 0.88 14.58 36.12
CA LYS A 460 0.06 13.78 35.19
C LYS A 460 -1.35 14.33 35.01
N ASN A 461 -1.93 14.93 36.05
CA ASN A 461 -3.27 15.52 35.98
C ASN A 461 -3.30 16.78 35.12
N ASN A 462 -2.28 17.62 35.23
CA ASN A 462 -2.15 18.86 34.49
C ASN A 462 -1.85 18.57 33.00
N LEU A 463 -1.00 17.57 32.71
CA LEU A 463 -0.80 17.09 31.34
C LEU A 463 -2.11 16.53 30.75
N LYS A 464 -2.89 15.80 31.53
CA LYS A 464 -4.19 15.29 31.10
C LYS A 464 -5.17 16.41 30.74
N LEU A 465 -5.26 17.45 31.57
CA LEU A 465 -6.10 18.62 31.28
C LEU A 465 -5.69 19.30 29.98
N ILE A 466 -4.38 19.47 29.77
CA ILE A 466 -3.83 20.05 28.54
C ILE A 466 -4.17 19.19 27.31
N VAL A 467 -4.05 17.87 27.40
CA VAL A 467 -4.38 16.94 26.30
C VAL A 467 -5.87 16.98 25.98
N ILE A 468 -6.75 17.02 27.00
CA ILE A 468 -8.20 17.15 26.81
C ILE A 468 -8.53 18.48 26.12
N GLN A 469 -7.91 19.58 26.54
CA GLN A 469 -8.09 20.89 25.91
C GLN A 469 -7.70 20.86 24.43
N MET A 470 -6.58 20.22 24.09
CA MET A 470 -6.15 20.05 22.70
C MET A 470 -7.11 19.17 21.88
N ILE A 471 -7.62 18.08 22.47
CA ILE A 471 -8.61 17.22 21.82
C ILE A 471 -9.89 18.01 21.49
N ASP A 472 -10.36 18.83 22.42
CA ASP A 472 -11.58 19.60 22.22
C ASP A 472 -11.40 20.72 21.20
N GLU A 473 -10.26 21.41 21.17
CA GLU A 473 -9.94 22.37 20.12
C GLU A 473 -9.81 21.71 18.74
N LEU A 474 -9.24 20.51 18.68
CA LEU A 474 -9.12 19.76 17.43
C LEU A 474 -10.49 19.29 16.90
N LYS A 475 -11.45 18.98 17.78
CA LYS A 475 -12.85 18.70 17.38
C LYS A 475 -13.52 19.92 16.76
N LYS A 476 -13.36 21.11 17.38
CA LYS A 476 -13.96 22.37 16.90
C LYS A 476 -13.43 22.78 15.53
N ASN A 477 -12.14 22.54 15.29
CA ASN A 477 -11.45 22.92 14.05
C ASN A 477 -11.35 21.79 13.01
N SER A 478 -12.06 20.67 13.21
CA SER A 478 -11.91 19.48 12.36
C SER A 478 -12.30 19.74 10.89
N LYS A 479 -11.28 19.96 10.06
CA LYS A 479 -11.39 19.77 8.60
C LYS A 479 -11.34 18.26 8.34
N LYS A 480 -12.08 17.76 7.35
CA LYS A 480 -12.07 16.34 6.92
C LYS A 480 -10.73 15.96 6.28
N GLU A 481 -9.65 16.03 7.05
CA GLU A 481 -8.29 15.76 6.61
C GLU A 481 -7.68 14.64 7.44
N LYS A 482 -7.10 13.65 6.75
CA LYS A 482 -6.50 12.44 7.34
C LYS A 482 -5.47 12.73 8.44
N LYS A 483 -4.81 13.89 8.40
CA LYS A 483 -3.80 14.31 9.38
C LYS A 483 -4.42 14.74 10.72
N PHE A 484 -5.60 15.35 10.70
CA PHE A 484 -6.36 15.67 11.92
C PHE A 484 -6.80 14.40 12.64
N ASP A 485 -7.27 13.38 11.90
CA ASP A 485 -7.62 12.08 12.47
C ASP A 485 -6.41 11.38 13.10
N GLN A 486 -5.23 11.52 12.50
CA GLN A 486 -3.99 10.95 13.04
C GLN A 486 -3.59 11.66 14.35
N LEU A 487 -3.59 12.99 14.38
CA LEU A 487 -3.27 13.75 15.58
C LEU A 487 -4.29 13.50 16.70
N MET A 488 -5.58 13.42 16.38
CA MET A 488 -6.65 13.07 17.32
C MET A 488 -6.38 11.72 18.00
N LYS A 489 -6.02 10.69 17.21
CA LYS A 489 -5.70 9.37 17.75
C LYS A 489 -4.47 9.39 18.66
N SER A 490 -3.44 10.14 18.31
CA SER A 490 -2.24 10.25 19.15
C SER A 490 -2.56 10.92 20.49
N LEU A 491 -3.33 12.02 20.48
CA LEU A 491 -3.75 12.70 21.72
C LEU A 491 -4.66 11.82 22.58
N GLN A 492 -5.59 11.07 21.99
CA GLN A 492 -6.45 10.13 22.72
C GLN A 492 -5.61 9.04 23.40
N LYS A 493 -4.65 8.44 22.69
CA LYS A 493 -3.76 7.44 23.29
C LYS A 493 -2.94 8.00 24.45
N ILE A 494 -2.41 9.23 24.31
CA ILE A 494 -1.69 9.90 25.41
C ILE A 494 -2.62 10.04 26.63
N ASN A 495 -3.85 10.50 26.43
CA ASN A 495 -4.83 10.63 27.52
C ASN A 495 -5.15 9.28 28.18
N ASP A 496 -5.18 8.19 27.42
CA ASP A 496 -5.42 6.84 27.93
C ASP A 496 -4.21 6.30 28.71
N SER A 497 -2.99 6.57 28.25
CA SER A 497 -1.73 6.09 28.84
C SER A 497 -1.30 6.80 30.13
N ILE A 498 -1.86 7.98 30.43
CA ILE A 498 -1.55 8.78 31.62
C ILE A 498 -2.49 8.41 32.81
N ASN A 499 -3.43 7.49 32.64
CA ASN A 499 -4.36 7.05 33.70
C ASN A 499 -3.76 6.12 34.75
#